data_AF-A0A9D6CYV7-F1
#
_entry.id   AF-A0A9D6CYV7-F1
#
_cell.length_a   1.000
_cell.length_b   1.000
_cell.length_c   1.000
_cell.angle_alpha   90.00
_cell.angle_beta   90.00
_cell.angle_gamma   90.00
#
_symmetry.space_group_name_H-M   'P 1'
#
loop_
_entity.id
_entity.type
_entity.pdbx_description
1 polymer ?
#
loop_
_entity_poly.entity_id
_entity_poly.type
_entity_poly.pdbx_seq_one_letter_code
_entity_poly.pdbx_strand_id
1 'polypeptide(L)'
;MYSIDTSGLPDLWQSPAYTGAAKTALDGFVDGLRDGTYPAFTLALDDADLAPLRTLADKIATRYSHVVFAGMGGSALGGRLLADFAGAGSFHTPQLHFLDNDDPVTIARLYGHLPLSETLMVAVSKSGSTAETLLAALTWIEELHHEGLSVRDHLMLLTEEGTNAMRSLAAVYDLTTLPHDPKVGGRFSVLSNVGLLPALLAGVDVLSLRHGARNVLKEFMSNPQTSLPAQTAFAAVKAAEFGMASEVLMPYSDRLARLGPWFAQLWAESLGKQGKGTTPIAALGATDQHSVLQLFADGPDDKLYTFILTDCAGTGPRIDPLLAEKANVPHLAGITAGDLIRAQGEGTIASLRGFGRPVRVIDTPPLDEAVLGALLMHFMLTTVCAASLWGINPFDQPAVEDGKRRALAILKENAA
;
A
#
# COMPACT_ATOMS: atom_id res chain seq x y z
N MET A 1 18.94 5.00 -2.20
CA MET A 1 18.10 4.98 -0.97
C MET A 1 17.84 3.57 -0.48
N TYR A 2 17.99 2.54 -1.31
CA TYR A 2 18.00 1.13 -0.92
C TYR A 2 18.88 0.38 -1.92
N SER A 3 19.25 -0.85 -1.61
CA SER A 3 19.96 -1.77 -2.51
C SER A 3 19.17 -3.07 -2.66
N ILE A 4 19.42 -3.81 -3.73
CA ILE A 4 18.80 -5.11 -3.97
C ILE A 4 19.90 -6.15 -4.11
N ASP A 5 19.90 -7.15 -3.23
CA ASP A 5 20.73 -8.35 -3.35
C ASP A 5 19.94 -9.46 -4.05
N THR A 6 20.43 -9.84 -5.23
CA THR A 6 19.88 -10.93 -6.06
C THR A 6 20.74 -12.19 -6.05
N SER A 7 21.77 -12.28 -5.20
CA SER A 7 22.68 -13.43 -5.12
C SER A 7 22.00 -14.75 -4.78
N GLY A 8 20.80 -14.69 -4.20
CA GLY A 8 19.95 -15.86 -3.96
C GLY A 8 19.04 -16.25 -5.13
N LEU A 9 19.18 -15.62 -6.31
CA LEU A 9 18.41 -15.93 -7.51
C LEU A 9 19.28 -16.67 -8.55
N PRO A 10 18.70 -17.54 -9.40
CA PRO A 10 19.39 -18.07 -10.58
C PRO A 10 19.92 -16.96 -11.51
N ASP A 11 21.11 -17.13 -12.08
CA ASP A 11 21.77 -16.13 -12.95
C ASP A 11 20.88 -15.63 -14.11
N LEU A 12 20.10 -16.54 -14.70
CA LEU A 12 19.17 -16.22 -15.79
C LEU A 12 18.09 -15.20 -15.37
N TRP A 13 17.75 -15.14 -14.08
CA TRP A 13 16.74 -14.22 -13.55
C TRP A 13 17.34 -12.84 -13.23
N GLN A 14 18.67 -12.72 -13.20
CA GLN A 14 19.39 -11.52 -12.82
C GLN A 14 19.84 -10.66 -14.02
N SER A 15 19.57 -11.10 -15.25
CA SER A 15 20.04 -10.44 -16.47
C SER A 15 18.86 -9.86 -17.27
N PRO A 16 18.43 -8.61 -17.00
CA PRO A 16 17.24 -8.04 -17.63
C PRO A 16 17.34 -8.00 -19.14
N ALA A 17 16.34 -8.57 -19.81
CA ALA A 17 16.23 -8.59 -21.26
C ALA A 17 14.88 -8.03 -21.69
N TYR A 18 14.78 -6.70 -21.74
CA TYR A 18 13.65 -6.01 -22.35
C TYR A 18 13.89 -5.90 -23.86
N THR A 19 13.32 -6.82 -24.63
CA THR A 19 13.46 -6.88 -26.09
C THR A 19 12.09 -6.87 -26.79
N GLY A 20 12.08 -6.57 -28.08
CA GLY A 20 10.88 -6.60 -28.92
C GLY A 20 9.71 -5.80 -28.31
N ALA A 21 8.54 -6.45 -28.20
CA ALA A 21 7.32 -5.83 -27.70
C ALA A 21 7.44 -5.33 -26.25
N ALA A 22 8.17 -6.03 -25.38
CA ALA A 22 8.35 -5.61 -23.99
C ALA A 22 9.15 -4.31 -23.90
N LYS A 23 10.18 -4.15 -24.74
CA LYS A 23 10.93 -2.90 -24.83
C LYS A 23 10.06 -1.76 -25.33
N THR A 24 9.32 -1.98 -26.41
CA THR A 24 8.42 -0.97 -26.99
C THR A 24 7.36 -0.51 -26.00
N ALA A 25 6.75 -1.44 -25.25
CA ALA A 25 5.77 -1.11 -24.23
C ALA A 25 6.36 -0.28 -23.09
N LEU A 26 7.57 -0.65 -22.64
CA LEU A 26 8.27 0.09 -21.57
C LEU A 26 8.70 1.49 -22.03
N ASP A 27 9.24 1.62 -23.23
CA ASP A 27 9.61 2.92 -23.81
C ASP A 27 8.38 3.82 -23.95
N GLY A 28 7.25 3.29 -24.43
CA GLY A 28 5.99 4.01 -24.52
C GLY A 28 5.45 4.46 -23.15
N PHE A 29 5.63 3.63 -22.11
CA PHE A 29 5.31 4.05 -20.74
C PHE A 29 6.19 5.22 -20.28
N VAL A 30 7.50 5.18 -20.57
CA VAL A 30 8.43 6.26 -20.21
C VAL A 30 8.11 7.55 -20.96
N ASP A 31 7.73 7.48 -22.24
CA ASP A 31 7.26 8.65 -22.99
C ASP A 31 5.97 9.21 -22.37
N GLY A 32 5.04 8.35 -21.97
CA GLY A 32 3.85 8.76 -21.21
C GLY A 32 4.14 9.35 -19.82
N LEU A 33 5.27 9.01 -19.19
CA LEU A 33 5.72 9.69 -17.97
C LEU A 33 6.21 11.12 -18.28
N ARG A 34 6.87 11.31 -19.43
CA ARG A 34 7.41 12.62 -19.84
C ARG A 34 6.32 13.61 -20.26
N ASP A 35 5.22 13.12 -20.84
CA ASP A 35 4.10 13.96 -21.29
C ASP A 35 2.96 14.10 -20.25
N GLY A 36 3.07 13.42 -19.10
CA GLY A 36 2.08 13.48 -18.02
C GLY A 36 0.86 12.57 -18.22
N THR A 37 0.91 11.60 -19.13
CA THR A 37 -0.14 10.58 -19.31
C THR A 37 -0.40 9.76 -18.04
N TYR A 38 0.61 9.55 -17.20
CA TYR A 38 0.51 8.73 -15.98
C TYR A 38 0.66 9.55 -14.68
N PRO A 39 -0.36 10.35 -14.30
CA PRO A 39 -0.29 11.22 -13.13
C PRO A 39 -0.07 10.47 -11.82
N ALA A 40 -0.48 9.21 -11.72
CA ALA A 40 -0.23 8.39 -10.53
C ALA A 40 1.26 8.28 -10.17
N PHE A 41 2.15 8.43 -11.16
CA PHE A 41 3.60 8.42 -10.97
C PHE A 41 4.15 9.85 -10.96
N THR A 42 3.74 10.69 -11.93
CA THR A 42 4.31 12.03 -12.10
C THR A 42 3.88 13.02 -11.02
N LEU A 43 2.83 12.73 -10.23
CA LEU A 43 2.53 13.46 -8.99
C LEU A 43 3.70 13.48 -8.01
N ALA A 44 4.62 12.51 -8.07
CA ALA A 44 5.84 12.58 -7.26
C ALA A 44 6.81 13.66 -7.75
N LEU A 45 6.68 14.19 -8.97
CA LEU A 45 7.57 15.20 -9.55
C LEU A 45 7.17 16.64 -9.20
N ASP A 46 5.95 16.83 -8.68
CA ASP A 46 5.39 18.12 -8.29
C ASP A 46 4.88 18.08 -6.84
N ASP A 47 5.02 19.19 -6.12
CA ASP A 47 4.62 19.33 -4.71
C ASP A 47 3.56 20.45 -4.53
N ALA A 48 3.06 21.05 -5.60
CA ALA A 48 2.15 22.20 -5.55
C ALA A 48 0.82 21.90 -4.81
N ASP A 49 0.33 20.67 -4.86
CA ASP A 49 -0.89 20.22 -4.18
C ASP A 49 -0.67 19.93 -2.68
N LEU A 50 0.58 19.81 -2.20
CA LEU A 50 0.85 19.49 -0.80
C LEU A 50 0.47 20.62 0.15
N ALA A 51 0.73 21.88 -0.20
CA ALA A 51 0.42 23.03 0.64
C ALA A 51 -1.10 23.21 0.92
N PRO A 52 -1.99 23.20 -0.10
CA PRO A 52 -3.43 23.25 0.16
C PRO A 52 -3.93 21.99 0.89
N LEU A 53 -3.38 20.81 0.60
CA LEU A 53 -3.74 19.58 1.30
C LEU A 53 -3.34 19.62 2.78
N ARG A 54 -2.16 20.15 3.09
CA ARG A 54 -1.70 20.38 4.47
C ARG A 54 -2.62 21.33 5.22
N THR A 55 -2.99 22.44 4.59
CA THR A 55 -3.93 23.42 5.16
C THR A 55 -5.27 22.77 5.50
N LEU A 56 -5.76 21.87 4.65
CA LEU A 56 -6.98 21.12 4.90
C LEU A 56 -6.80 20.12 6.05
N ALA A 57 -5.70 19.37 6.08
CA ALA A 57 -5.40 18.44 7.16
C ALA A 57 -5.31 19.14 8.52
N ASP A 58 -4.64 20.30 8.60
CA ASP A 58 -4.53 21.08 9.85
C ASP A 58 -5.91 21.57 10.33
N LYS A 59 -6.80 21.99 9.41
CA LYS A 59 -8.19 22.36 9.75
C LYS A 59 -8.97 21.18 10.31
N ILE A 60 -8.84 20.00 9.70
CA ILE A 60 -9.49 18.77 10.16
C ILE A 60 -8.95 18.40 11.54
N ALA A 61 -7.63 18.34 11.71
CA ALA A 61 -6.99 17.95 12.98
C ALA A 61 -7.31 18.92 14.15
N THR A 62 -7.57 20.20 13.86
CA THR A 62 -7.98 21.18 14.87
C THR A 62 -9.44 21.01 15.29
N ARG A 63 -10.30 20.49 14.40
CA ARG A 63 -11.75 20.45 14.60
C ARG A 63 -12.26 19.10 15.10
N TYR A 64 -11.61 17.99 14.73
CA TYR A 64 -12.10 16.65 15.00
C TYR A 64 -11.10 15.82 15.81
N SER A 65 -11.60 15.10 16.80
CA SER A 65 -10.83 14.12 17.59
C SER A 65 -10.70 12.79 16.84
N HIS A 66 -11.62 12.50 15.92
CA HIS A 66 -11.66 11.28 15.13
C HIS A 66 -11.91 11.55 13.65
N VAL A 67 -11.27 10.76 12.78
CA VAL A 67 -11.55 10.78 11.33
C VAL A 67 -11.74 9.35 10.83
N VAL A 68 -12.88 9.09 10.19
CA VAL A 68 -13.22 7.80 9.58
C VAL A 68 -13.03 7.89 8.08
N PHE A 69 -12.06 7.15 7.53
CA PHE A 69 -11.90 6.97 6.10
C PHE A 69 -12.71 5.76 5.64
N ALA A 70 -13.79 6.00 4.89
CA ALA A 70 -14.62 4.94 4.32
C ALA A 70 -14.30 4.74 2.84
N GLY A 71 -13.74 3.59 2.47
CA GLY A 71 -13.24 3.35 1.11
C GLY A 71 -12.78 1.92 0.91
N MET A 72 -12.88 1.41 -0.31
CA MET A 72 -12.48 0.03 -0.65
C MET A 72 -11.19 -0.02 -1.45
N GLY A 73 -10.39 -1.07 -1.22
CA GLY A 73 -9.17 -1.34 -1.97
C GLY A 73 -8.21 -0.16 -1.97
N GLY A 74 -7.91 0.39 -3.14
CA GLY A 74 -6.93 1.48 -3.28
C GLY A 74 -7.36 2.79 -2.61
N SER A 75 -8.66 2.94 -2.32
CA SER A 75 -9.20 4.09 -1.57
C SER A 75 -8.97 3.98 -0.06
N ALA A 76 -8.48 2.85 0.45
CA ALA A 76 -8.15 2.65 1.86
C ALA A 76 -6.74 2.10 2.10
N LEU A 77 -6.30 1.09 1.37
CA LEU A 77 -5.05 0.36 1.62
C LEU A 77 -3.82 1.28 1.63
N GLY A 78 -3.70 2.17 0.65
CA GLY A 78 -2.58 3.12 0.57
C GLY A 78 -2.59 4.14 1.70
N GLY A 79 -3.76 4.75 1.99
CA GLY A 79 -3.90 5.72 3.07
C GLY A 79 -3.65 5.12 4.44
N ARG A 80 -4.16 3.91 4.69
CA ARG A 80 -3.93 3.14 5.92
C ARG A 80 -2.47 2.75 6.09
N LEU A 81 -1.82 2.32 5.01
CA LEU A 81 -0.38 2.04 5.02
C LEU A 81 0.42 3.26 5.48
N LEU A 82 0.15 4.43 4.91
CA LEU A 82 0.88 5.65 5.27
C LEU A 82 0.56 6.10 6.70
N ALA A 83 -0.70 6.03 7.12
CA ALA A 83 -1.11 6.38 8.47
C ALA A 83 -0.46 5.47 9.53
N ASP A 84 -0.50 4.15 9.33
CA ASP A 84 0.09 3.17 10.26
C ASP A 84 1.63 3.29 10.29
N PHE A 85 2.28 3.77 9.22
CA PHE A 85 3.74 3.94 9.15
C PHE A 85 4.29 5.02 10.09
N ALA A 86 3.53 6.09 10.34
CA ALA A 86 3.92 7.12 11.32
C ALA A 86 4.08 6.54 12.74
N GLY A 87 3.47 5.39 13.01
CA GLY A 87 3.34 4.83 14.36
C GLY A 87 2.26 5.56 15.16
N ALA A 88 2.15 5.26 16.45
CA ALA A 88 1.28 6.00 17.35
C ALA A 88 1.79 7.46 17.46
N GLY A 89 1.23 8.34 16.63
CA GLY A 89 1.61 9.73 16.50
C GLY A 89 1.29 10.58 17.74
N SER A 90 1.97 11.72 17.79
CA SER A 90 1.85 12.83 18.76
C SER A 90 0.45 13.02 19.36
N PHE A 91 0.37 13.45 20.63
CA PHE A 91 -0.87 13.76 21.38
C PHE A 91 -1.83 14.79 20.73
N HIS A 92 -1.53 15.28 19.53
CA HIS A 92 -2.26 16.33 18.81
C HIS A 92 -2.80 15.92 17.43
N THR A 93 -2.75 14.62 17.07
CA THR A 93 -3.38 14.11 15.83
C THR A 93 -4.71 13.43 16.11
N PRO A 94 -5.72 13.54 15.22
CA PRO A 94 -6.97 12.80 15.37
C PRO A 94 -6.73 11.29 15.30
N GLN A 95 -7.57 10.52 15.99
CA GLN A 95 -7.58 9.07 15.83
C GLN A 95 -8.19 8.71 14.48
N LEU A 96 -7.43 7.97 13.67
CA LEU A 96 -7.84 7.56 12.34
C LEU A 96 -8.48 6.17 12.38
N HIS A 97 -9.62 6.04 11.71
CA HIS A 97 -10.34 4.79 11.53
C HIS A 97 -10.49 4.51 10.04
N PHE A 98 -10.37 3.25 9.65
CA PHE A 98 -10.53 2.83 8.26
C PHE A 98 -11.69 1.84 8.16
N LEU A 99 -12.70 2.19 7.37
CA LEU A 99 -13.85 1.35 7.06
C LEU A 99 -13.69 0.82 5.62
N ASP A 100 -13.00 -0.31 5.52
CA ASP A 100 -12.63 -1.00 4.28
C ASP A 100 -13.29 -2.38 4.15
N ASN A 101 -14.34 -2.62 4.94
CA ASN A 101 -15.19 -3.80 4.93
C ASN A 101 -16.61 -3.41 5.39
N ASP A 102 -17.63 -4.02 4.79
CA ASP A 102 -19.05 -3.78 5.07
C ASP A 102 -19.63 -4.72 6.14
N ASP A 103 -18.78 -5.39 6.91
CA ASP A 103 -19.18 -6.22 8.05
C ASP A 103 -20.07 -5.43 9.04
N PRO A 104 -21.33 -5.86 9.24
CA PRO A 104 -22.30 -5.08 10.00
C PRO A 104 -21.92 -4.92 11.47
N VAL A 105 -21.22 -5.89 12.06
CA VAL A 105 -20.77 -5.81 13.47
C VAL A 105 -19.69 -4.76 13.61
N THR A 106 -18.75 -4.70 12.67
CA THR A 106 -17.68 -3.71 12.65
C THR A 106 -18.22 -2.30 12.49
N ILE A 107 -19.14 -2.08 11.54
CA ILE A 107 -19.80 -0.78 11.34
C ILE A 107 -20.58 -0.37 12.59
N ALA A 108 -21.46 -1.23 13.10
CA ALA A 108 -22.29 -0.91 14.27
C ALA A 108 -21.43 -0.62 15.51
N ARG A 109 -20.33 -1.36 15.70
CA ARG A 109 -19.40 -1.12 16.79
C ARG A 109 -18.70 0.23 16.63
N LEU A 110 -18.23 0.57 15.43
CA LEU A 110 -17.56 1.83 15.18
C LEU A 110 -18.51 3.01 15.48
N TYR A 111 -19.71 3.00 14.92
CA TYR A 111 -20.69 4.07 15.12
C TYR A 111 -21.09 4.19 16.59
N GLY A 112 -21.36 3.07 17.27
CA GLY A 112 -21.78 3.08 18.68
C GLY A 112 -20.71 3.49 19.71
N HIS A 113 -19.44 3.61 19.31
CA HIS A 113 -18.36 4.03 20.23
C HIS A 113 -17.79 5.42 19.90
N LEU A 114 -18.09 5.99 18.73
CA LEU A 114 -17.52 7.26 18.31
C LEU A 114 -18.38 8.43 18.80
N PRO A 115 -17.76 9.51 19.36
CA PRO A 115 -18.46 10.77 19.57
C PRO A 115 -18.70 11.44 18.20
N LEU A 116 -19.89 11.28 17.62
CA LEU A 116 -20.18 11.76 16.26
C LEU A 116 -19.98 13.28 16.12
N SER A 117 -20.26 14.04 17.17
CA SER A 117 -20.04 15.50 17.24
C SER A 117 -18.57 15.93 17.16
N GLU A 118 -17.63 14.99 17.34
CA GLU A 118 -16.18 15.20 17.24
C GLU A 118 -15.55 14.37 16.11
N THR A 119 -16.37 13.76 15.25
CA THR A 119 -15.92 12.83 14.21
C THR A 119 -16.21 13.35 12.81
N LEU A 120 -15.23 13.28 11.91
CA LEU A 120 -15.42 13.50 10.48
C LEU A 120 -15.37 12.17 9.73
N MET A 121 -16.37 11.88 8.89
CA MET A 121 -16.23 10.83 7.87
C MET A 121 -15.70 11.42 6.57
N VAL A 122 -14.67 10.80 6.00
CA VAL A 122 -14.19 11.03 4.64
C VAL A 122 -14.52 9.80 3.80
N ALA A 123 -15.56 9.88 2.97
CA ALA A 123 -15.91 8.82 2.05
C ALA A 123 -15.09 8.94 0.76
N VAL A 124 -14.39 7.87 0.38
CA VAL A 124 -13.41 7.86 -0.71
C VAL A 124 -13.81 6.80 -1.74
N SER A 125 -14.22 7.27 -2.92
CA SER A 125 -14.46 6.40 -4.08
C SER A 125 -14.22 7.20 -5.34
N LYS A 126 -13.32 6.72 -6.20
CA LYS A 126 -13.06 7.35 -7.50
C LYS A 126 -14.33 7.52 -8.32
N SER A 127 -15.07 6.44 -8.56
CA SER A 127 -16.28 6.43 -9.40
C SER A 127 -17.49 7.08 -8.72
N GLY A 128 -17.37 7.44 -7.44
CA GLY A 128 -18.48 7.92 -6.62
C GLY A 128 -19.64 6.94 -6.49
N SER A 129 -19.43 5.67 -6.84
CA SER A 129 -20.48 4.66 -7.02
C SER A 129 -20.15 3.30 -6.39
N THR A 130 -19.06 3.21 -5.62
CA THR A 130 -18.71 1.99 -4.85
C THR A 130 -19.80 1.72 -3.82
N ALA A 131 -20.46 0.56 -3.90
CA ALA A 131 -21.65 0.26 -3.10
C ALA A 131 -21.37 0.29 -1.60
N GLU A 132 -20.24 -0.28 -1.17
CA GLU A 132 -19.79 -0.35 0.22
C GLU A 132 -19.51 1.05 0.78
N THR A 133 -18.84 1.91 0.01
CA THR A 133 -18.59 3.31 0.39
C THR A 133 -19.88 4.13 0.45
N LEU A 134 -20.82 3.91 -0.48
CA LEU A 134 -22.12 4.57 -0.44
C LEU A 134 -22.96 4.11 0.75
N LEU A 135 -22.94 2.81 1.07
CA LEU A 135 -23.59 2.27 2.27
C LEU A 135 -23.07 2.98 3.52
N ALA A 136 -21.74 3.08 3.67
CA ALA A 136 -21.11 3.77 4.79
C ALA A 136 -21.54 5.24 4.86
N ALA A 137 -21.46 5.98 3.75
CA ALA A 137 -21.83 7.40 3.71
C ALA A 137 -23.32 7.62 4.01
N LEU A 138 -24.22 6.81 3.45
CA LEU A 138 -25.66 6.94 3.65
C LEU A 138 -26.07 6.56 5.08
N THR A 139 -25.54 5.48 5.63
CA THR A 139 -25.82 5.10 7.03
C THR A 139 -25.24 6.10 8.02
N TRP A 140 -24.06 6.67 7.74
CA TRP A 140 -23.49 7.76 8.53
C TRP A 140 -24.39 9.00 8.54
N ILE A 141 -25.01 9.35 7.41
CA ILE A 141 -25.97 10.46 7.33
C ILE A 141 -27.17 10.19 8.25
N GLU A 142 -27.70 8.96 8.28
CA GLU A 142 -28.79 8.60 9.20
C GLU A 142 -28.38 8.75 10.66
N GLU A 143 -27.19 8.27 11.04
CA GLU A 143 -26.67 8.44 12.41
C GLU A 143 -26.51 9.92 12.80
N LEU A 144 -26.01 10.75 11.88
CA LEU A 144 -25.92 12.20 12.12
C LEU A 144 -27.30 12.84 12.30
N HIS A 145 -28.31 12.45 11.51
CA HIS A 145 -29.68 12.92 11.69
C HIS A 145 -30.26 12.48 13.04
N HIS A 146 -30.01 11.24 13.45
CA HIS A 146 -30.45 10.73 14.74
C HIS A 146 -29.86 11.53 15.92
N GLU A 147 -28.60 11.95 15.83
CA GLU A 147 -27.94 12.81 16.82
C GLU A 147 -28.22 14.32 16.63
N GLY A 148 -28.98 14.71 15.60
CA GLY A 148 -29.28 16.11 15.30
C GLY A 148 -28.05 16.92 14.85
N LEU A 149 -27.05 16.26 14.25
CA LEU A 149 -25.80 16.86 13.78
C LEU A 149 -25.87 17.26 12.31
N SER A 150 -25.07 18.26 11.94
CA SER A 150 -24.96 18.74 10.54
C SER A 150 -24.20 17.74 9.67
N VAL A 151 -24.86 17.19 8.64
CA VAL A 151 -24.21 16.33 7.64
C VAL A 151 -23.03 17.04 6.98
N ARG A 152 -23.20 18.32 6.61
CA ARG A 152 -22.17 19.15 5.98
C ARG A 152 -20.88 19.22 6.80
N ASP A 153 -21.03 19.21 8.12
CA ASP A 153 -19.93 19.41 9.05
C ASP A 153 -19.25 18.09 9.42
N HIS A 154 -19.86 16.94 9.15
CA HIS A 154 -19.36 15.64 9.60
C HIS A 154 -19.21 14.62 8.47
N LEU A 155 -19.42 15.03 7.22
CA LEU A 155 -19.18 14.23 6.02
C LEU A 155 -18.44 15.04 4.96
N MET A 156 -17.35 14.45 4.46
CA MET A 156 -16.55 14.95 3.36
C MET A 156 -16.37 13.83 2.32
N LEU A 157 -16.29 14.23 1.04
CA LEU A 157 -16.22 13.28 -0.08
C LEU A 157 -14.90 13.44 -0.85
N LEU A 158 -14.29 12.34 -1.27
CA LEU A 158 -13.16 12.33 -2.20
C LEU A 158 -13.53 11.44 -3.39
N THR A 159 -13.84 12.07 -4.53
CA THR A 159 -14.41 11.40 -5.71
C THR A 159 -14.05 12.14 -6.99
N GLU A 160 -14.11 11.47 -8.14
CA GLU A 160 -13.88 12.13 -9.43
C GLU A 160 -14.99 13.15 -9.76
N GLU A 161 -14.65 14.12 -10.60
CA GLU A 161 -15.59 15.12 -11.10
C GLU A 161 -16.63 14.49 -12.05
N GLY A 162 -17.76 15.17 -12.25
CA GLY A 162 -18.82 14.74 -13.17
C GLY A 162 -20.07 14.23 -12.46
N THR A 163 -20.82 13.33 -13.13
CA THR A 163 -22.12 12.84 -12.66
C THR A 163 -21.99 11.46 -12.03
N ASN A 164 -22.10 11.40 -10.70
CA ASN A 164 -22.12 10.14 -9.92
C ASN A 164 -22.88 10.35 -8.59
N ALA A 165 -23.13 9.26 -7.85
CA ALA A 165 -23.93 9.29 -6.63
C ALA A 165 -23.31 10.15 -5.51
N MET A 166 -21.99 10.07 -5.31
CA MET A 166 -21.29 10.94 -4.35
C MET A 166 -21.39 12.43 -4.73
N ARG A 167 -21.33 12.78 -6.01
CA ARG A 167 -21.55 14.17 -6.47
C ARG A 167 -23.00 14.63 -6.27
N SER A 168 -23.97 13.74 -6.43
CA SER A 168 -25.36 14.02 -6.06
C SER A 168 -25.51 14.27 -4.56
N LEU A 169 -24.88 13.45 -3.70
CA LEU A 169 -24.86 13.68 -2.24
C LEU A 169 -24.20 15.01 -1.88
N ALA A 170 -23.09 15.35 -2.53
CA ALA A 170 -22.42 16.63 -2.32
C ALA A 170 -23.35 17.82 -2.58
N ALA A 171 -24.15 17.76 -3.65
CA ALA A 171 -25.09 18.82 -4.00
C ALA A 171 -26.28 18.93 -3.03
N VAL A 172 -26.78 17.80 -2.51
CA VAL A 172 -27.90 17.77 -1.55
C VAL A 172 -27.52 18.41 -0.21
N TYR A 173 -26.32 18.12 0.29
CA TYR A 173 -25.89 18.53 1.64
C TYR A 173 -24.83 19.64 1.64
N ASP A 174 -24.47 20.20 0.48
CA ASP A 174 -23.41 21.22 0.30
C ASP A 174 -22.06 20.77 0.88
N LEU A 175 -21.66 19.54 0.55
CA LEU A 175 -20.49 18.86 1.14
C LEU A 175 -19.16 19.37 0.57
N THR A 176 -18.14 19.38 1.43
CA THR A 176 -16.75 19.54 0.97
C THR A 176 -16.35 18.34 0.12
N THR A 177 -15.80 18.61 -1.06
CA THR A 177 -15.32 17.59 -2.02
C THR A 177 -13.85 17.80 -2.34
N LEU A 178 -13.07 16.71 -2.30
CA LEU A 178 -11.73 16.65 -2.87
C LEU A 178 -11.75 15.89 -4.21
N PRO A 179 -10.99 16.34 -5.21
CA PRO A 179 -10.98 15.69 -6.52
C PRO A 179 -10.19 14.38 -6.46
N HIS A 180 -10.76 13.30 -6.97
CA HIS A 180 -9.98 12.14 -7.40
C HIS A 180 -9.64 12.30 -8.89
N ASP A 181 -8.36 12.25 -9.26
CA ASP A 181 -7.97 12.35 -10.67
C ASP A 181 -8.51 11.14 -11.46
N PRO A 182 -9.28 11.34 -12.55
CA PRO A 182 -9.83 10.26 -13.37
C PRO A 182 -8.77 9.41 -14.07
N LYS A 183 -7.53 9.92 -14.22
CA LYS A 183 -6.39 9.18 -14.78
C LYS A 183 -5.58 8.41 -13.73
N VAL A 184 -5.84 8.65 -12.44
CA VAL A 184 -5.21 7.88 -11.36
C VAL A 184 -6.09 6.68 -11.03
N GLY A 185 -5.57 5.46 -11.21
CA GLY A 185 -6.24 4.23 -10.77
C GLY A 185 -6.12 4.07 -9.26
N GLY A 186 -7.15 3.51 -8.60
CA GLY A 186 -7.18 3.39 -7.14
C GLY A 186 -5.96 2.66 -6.55
N ARG A 187 -5.54 1.54 -7.13
CA ARG A 187 -4.35 0.81 -6.64
C ARG A 187 -3.01 1.55 -6.82
N PHE A 188 -3.00 2.65 -7.59
CA PHE A 188 -1.83 3.51 -7.81
C PHE A 188 -2.00 4.90 -7.15
N SER A 189 -3.05 5.15 -6.35
CA SER A 189 -3.37 6.48 -5.81
C SER A 189 -2.67 6.83 -4.49
N VAL A 190 -1.78 5.98 -3.97
CA VAL A 190 -1.16 6.17 -2.64
C VAL A 190 -0.39 7.49 -2.49
N LEU A 191 0.16 8.04 -3.58
CA LEU A 191 0.87 9.33 -3.59
C LEU A 191 0.00 10.54 -3.97
N SER A 192 -1.30 10.34 -4.23
CA SER A 192 -2.28 11.42 -4.42
C SER A 192 -2.93 11.81 -3.09
N ASN A 193 -3.84 12.79 -3.11
CA ASN A 193 -4.64 13.17 -1.95
C ASN A 193 -5.41 12.00 -1.29
N VAL A 194 -5.63 10.89 -1.99
CA VAL A 194 -6.23 9.66 -1.44
C VAL A 194 -5.36 9.06 -0.33
N GLY A 195 -4.05 8.92 -0.57
CA GLY A 195 -3.12 8.43 0.46
C GLY A 195 -2.55 9.55 1.33
N LEU A 196 -2.33 10.74 0.77
CA LEU A 196 -1.61 11.81 1.47
C LEU A 196 -2.47 12.53 2.51
N LEU A 197 -3.80 12.58 2.37
CA LEU A 197 -4.66 13.16 3.40
C LEU A 197 -4.61 12.37 4.72
N PRO A 198 -4.85 11.05 4.76
CA PRO A 198 -4.68 10.27 5.99
C PRO A 198 -3.23 10.31 6.50
N ALA A 199 -2.23 10.31 5.62
CA ALA A 199 -0.82 10.44 6.00
C ALA A 199 -0.54 11.75 6.77
N LEU A 200 -1.01 12.88 6.25
CA LEU A 200 -0.88 14.18 6.89
C LEU A 200 -1.57 14.22 8.26
N LEU A 201 -2.77 13.66 8.37
CA LEU A 201 -3.50 13.59 9.63
C LEU A 201 -2.82 12.68 10.66
N ALA A 202 -2.07 11.67 10.22
CA ALA A 202 -1.23 10.82 11.07
C ALA A 202 0.14 11.45 11.41
N GLY A 203 0.46 12.61 10.84
CA GLY A 203 1.73 13.32 11.08
C GLY A 203 2.90 12.86 10.19
N VAL A 204 2.63 12.15 9.10
CA VAL A 204 3.66 11.74 8.13
C VAL A 204 4.23 12.96 7.39
N ASP A 205 5.55 13.01 7.24
CA ASP A 205 6.21 13.95 6.33
C ASP A 205 5.99 13.53 4.86
N VAL A 206 4.86 13.99 4.29
CA VAL A 206 4.49 13.70 2.90
C VAL A 206 5.42 14.33 1.86
N LEU A 207 6.18 15.37 2.22
CA LEU A 207 7.17 15.97 1.33
C LEU A 207 8.39 15.05 1.21
N SER A 208 8.88 14.54 2.34
CA SER A 208 9.94 13.53 2.37
C SER A 208 9.50 12.23 1.66
N LEU A 209 8.26 11.79 1.88
CA LEU A 209 7.65 10.68 1.15
C LEU A 209 7.71 10.87 -0.37
N ARG A 210 7.24 12.01 -0.88
CA ARG A 210 7.30 12.31 -2.32
C ARG A 210 8.73 12.46 -2.83
N HIS A 211 9.64 13.01 -2.03
CA HIS A 211 11.04 13.10 -2.39
C HIS A 211 11.66 11.71 -2.63
N GLY A 212 11.36 10.74 -1.76
CA GLY A 212 11.73 9.35 -1.95
C GLY A 212 11.18 8.76 -3.26
N ALA A 213 9.88 8.89 -3.49
CA ALA A 213 9.25 8.42 -4.73
C ALA A 213 9.87 9.06 -5.98
N ARG A 214 10.12 10.38 -5.93
CA ARG A 214 10.71 11.18 -7.01
C ARG A 214 12.09 10.68 -7.43
N ASN A 215 12.93 10.34 -6.46
CA ASN A 215 14.28 9.88 -6.74
C ASN A 215 14.28 8.55 -7.52
N VAL A 216 13.44 7.60 -7.12
CA VAL A 216 13.27 6.32 -7.84
C VAL A 216 12.70 6.55 -9.24
N LEU A 217 11.70 7.43 -9.36
CA LEU A 217 11.10 7.74 -10.66
C LEU A 217 12.10 8.39 -11.63
N LYS A 218 12.91 9.34 -11.15
CA LYS A 218 13.95 9.99 -11.98
C LYS A 218 14.99 8.99 -12.47
N GLU A 219 15.50 8.13 -11.58
CA GLU A 219 16.46 7.09 -11.95
C GLU A 219 15.87 6.12 -12.97
N PHE A 220 14.62 5.70 -12.77
CA PHE A 220 13.87 4.88 -13.70
C PHE A 220 13.75 5.52 -15.08
N MET A 221 13.33 6.79 -15.16
CA MET A 221 13.18 7.48 -16.45
C MET A 221 14.50 7.68 -17.21
N SER A 222 15.63 7.73 -16.49
CA SER A 222 16.96 7.78 -17.10
C SER A 222 17.42 6.42 -17.63
N ASN A 223 17.11 5.33 -16.93
CA ASN A 223 17.61 3.99 -17.23
C ASN A 223 16.51 2.93 -17.16
N PRO A 224 15.43 3.01 -17.96
CA PRO A 224 14.21 2.25 -17.69
C PRO A 224 14.42 0.73 -17.74
N GLN A 225 15.23 0.21 -18.67
CA GLN A 225 15.47 -1.23 -18.80
C GLN A 225 16.43 -1.81 -17.75
N THR A 226 17.28 -0.99 -17.14
CA THR A 226 18.32 -1.43 -16.19
C THR A 226 18.12 -0.90 -14.78
N SER A 227 17.06 -0.13 -14.54
CA SER A 227 16.67 0.36 -13.22
C SER A 227 16.35 -0.79 -12.25
N LEU A 228 16.47 -0.53 -10.95
CA LEU A 228 16.12 -1.53 -9.91
C LEU A 228 14.68 -2.07 -10.03
N PRO A 229 13.63 -1.26 -10.33
CA PRO A 229 12.29 -1.78 -10.58
C PRO A 229 12.21 -2.73 -11.78
N ALA A 230 12.92 -2.42 -12.88
CA ALA A 230 12.94 -3.29 -14.06
C ALA A 230 13.68 -4.60 -13.82
N GLN A 231 14.79 -4.57 -13.08
CA GLN A 231 15.49 -5.78 -12.64
C GLN A 231 14.60 -6.67 -11.76
N THR A 232 13.89 -6.04 -10.81
CA THR A 232 12.97 -6.72 -9.89
C THR A 232 11.81 -7.38 -10.64
N ALA A 233 11.23 -6.67 -11.60
CA ALA A 233 10.16 -7.16 -12.45
C ALA A 233 10.62 -8.32 -13.35
N PHE A 234 11.79 -8.19 -13.96
CA PHE A 234 12.35 -9.23 -14.81
C PHE A 234 12.58 -10.53 -14.04
N ALA A 235 13.18 -10.45 -12.84
CA ALA A 235 13.36 -11.60 -11.98
C ALA A 235 12.03 -12.27 -11.60
N ALA A 236 10.99 -11.49 -11.27
CA ALA A 236 9.67 -12.03 -10.94
C ALA A 236 8.98 -12.71 -12.13
N VAL A 237 9.06 -12.11 -13.33
CA VAL A 237 8.53 -12.70 -14.55
C VAL A 237 9.27 -13.98 -14.92
N LYS A 238 10.60 -13.99 -14.83
CA LYS A 238 11.41 -15.20 -15.06
C LYS A 238 11.09 -16.29 -14.05
N ALA A 239 10.99 -15.95 -12.77
CA ALA A 239 10.58 -16.91 -11.75
C ALA A 239 9.24 -17.58 -12.10
N ALA A 240 8.25 -16.80 -12.53
CA ALA A 240 6.95 -17.31 -12.96
C ALA A 240 7.04 -18.23 -14.18
N GLU A 241 7.85 -17.87 -15.19
CA GLU A 241 8.11 -18.74 -16.36
C GLU A 241 8.77 -20.07 -15.98
N PHE A 242 9.49 -20.10 -14.84
CA PHE A 242 10.12 -21.29 -14.27
C PHE A 242 9.28 -21.96 -13.17
N GLY A 243 7.98 -21.65 -13.08
CA GLY A 243 7.04 -22.36 -12.22
C GLY A 243 6.87 -21.78 -10.81
N MET A 244 7.49 -20.64 -10.49
CA MET A 244 7.21 -19.92 -9.25
C MET A 244 5.85 -19.24 -9.36
N ALA A 245 4.80 -19.92 -8.90
CA ALA A 245 3.42 -19.44 -8.99
C ALA A 245 3.11 -18.30 -8.00
N SER A 246 3.94 -18.10 -6.98
CA SER A 246 3.72 -17.10 -5.92
C SER A 246 4.89 -16.13 -5.75
N GLU A 247 4.59 -14.89 -5.38
CA GLU A 247 5.56 -13.85 -4.97
C GLU A 247 5.33 -13.53 -3.49
N VAL A 248 6.26 -13.90 -2.63
CA VAL A 248 6.20 -13.58 -1.19
C VAL A 248 6.88 -12.25 -0.94
N LEU A 249 6.17 -11.31 -0.30
CA LEU A 249 6.77 -10.08 0.23
C LEU A 249 6.80 -10.16 1.75
N MET A 250 8.01 -10.15 2.33
CA MET A 250 8.24 -10.35 3.76
C MET A 250 9.16 -9.28 4.36
N PRO A 251 8.64 -8.08 4.69
CA PRO A 251 9.40 -7.08 5.45
C PRO A 251 9.68 -7.56 6.89
N TYR A 252 10.84 -7.16 7.43
CA TYR A 252 11.21 -7.36 8.84
C TYR A 252 11.07 -6.06 9.63
N SER A 253 9.86 -5.52 9.64
CA SER A 253 9.51 -4.29 10.37
C SER A 253 8.00 -4.14 10.48
N ASP A 254 7.48 -3.98 11.70
CA ASP A 254 6.05 -3.71 11.93
C ASP A 254 5.57 -2.42 11.27
N ARG A 255 6.46 -1.43 11.08
CA ARG A 255 6.13 -0.19 10.34
C ARG A 255 5.76 -0.46 8.88
N LEU A 256 6.16 -1.61 8.33
CA LEU A 256 5.84 -2.05 6.98
C LEU A 256 4.75 -3.14 6.94
N ALA A 257 4.07 -3.45 8.05
CA ALA A 257 3.05 -4.50 8.10
C ALA A 257 1.92 -4.31 7.06
N ARG A 258 1.59 -3.05 6.73
CA ARG A 258 0.58 -2.72 5.71
C ARG A 258 1.09 -2.71 4.27
N LEU A 259 2.41 -2.77 4.07
CA LEU A 259 3.01 -2.84 2.74
C LEU A 259 2.61 -4.11 2.00
N GLY A 260 2.55 -5.26 2.70
CA GLY A 260 2.16 -6.55 2.12
C GLY A 260 0.76 -6.52 1.49
N PRO A 261 -0.31 -6.18 2.23
CA PRO A 261 -1.66 -6.06 1.67
C PRO A 261 -1.79 -5.04 0.53
N TRP A 262 -1.12 -3.88 0.64
CA TRP A 262 -1.09 -2.89 -0.43
C TRP A 262 -0.41 -3.43 -1.70
N PHE A 263 0.76 -4.07 -1.55
CA PHE A 263 1.48 -4.71 -2.64
C PHE A 263 0.64 -5.83 -3.27
N ALA A 264 -0.05 -6.64 -2.46
CA ALA A 264 -0.89 -7.71 -2.96
C ALA A 264 -1.99 -7.19 -3.89
N GLN A 265 -2.65 -6.08 -3.54
CA GLN A 265 -3.61 -5.44 -4.44
C GLN A 265 -2.91 -4.93 -5.71
N LEU A 266 -1.84 -4.17 -5.55
CA LEU A 266 -1.10 -3.58 -6.67
C LEU A 266 -0.67 -4.65 -7.68
N TRP A 267 -0.12 -5.76 -7.19
CA TRP A 267 0.39 -6.87 -7.99
C TRP A 267 -0.73 -7.67 -8.63
N ALA A 268 -1.68 -8.19 -7.84
CA ALA A 268 -2.72 -9.09 -8.32
C ALA A 268 -3.68 -8.42 -9.30
N GLU A 269 -4.22 -7.24 -8.98
CA GLU A 269 -5.17 -6.55 -9.87
C GLU A 269 -4.51 -6.06 -11.16
N SER A 270 -3.22 -5.70 -11.11
CA SER A 270 -2.50 -5.24 -12.29
C SER A 270 -2.12 -6.40 -13.20
N LEU A 271 -1.66 -7.52 -12.64
CA LEU A 271 -0.98 -8.57 -13.40
C LEU A 271 -1.78 -9.86 -13.59
N GLY A 272 -2.78 -10.12 -12.76
CA GLY A 272 -3.65 -11.31 -12.81
C GLY A 272 -4.62 -11.28 -13.99
N LYS A 273 -4.10 -11.35 -15.22
CA LYS A 273 -4.87 -11.16 -16.46
C LYS A 273 -4.42 -12.12 -17.55
N GLN A 274 -5.35 -12.54 -18.39
CA GLN A 274 -5.07 -13.35 -19.58
C GLN A 274 -4.28 -14.64 -19.26
N GLY A 275 -4.54 -15.26 -18.11
CA GLY A 275 -3.84 -16.46 -17.63
C GLY A 275 -2.41 -16.22 -17.13
N LYS A 276 -2.01 -14.95 -16.92
CA LYS A 276 -0.71 -14.54 -16.39
C LYS A 276 -0.86 -13.94 -14.99
N GLY A 277 0.28 -13.69 -14.34
CA GLY A 277 0.37 -13.20 -12.97
C GLY A 277 0.84 -14.28 -12.00
N THR A 278 1.30 -13.84 -10.83
CA THR A 278 1.64 -14.71 -9.70
C THR A 278 0.79 -14.32 -8.50
N THR A 279 0.57 -15.27 -7.58
CA THR A 279 -0.17 -15.03 -6.34
C THR A 279 0.70 -14.24 -5.37
N PRO A 280 0.37 -12.98 -5.02
CA PRO A 280 1.12 -12.27 -4.01
C PRO A 280 0.79 -12.82 -2.62
N ILE A 281 1.80 -13.11 -1.83
CA ILE A 281 1.68 -13.57 -0.45
C ILE A 281 2.31 -12.51 0.45
N ALA A 282 1.49 -11.86 1.27
CA ALA A 282 1.95 -10.96 2.30
C ALA A 282 2.35 -11.77 3.54
N ALA A 283 3.59 -11.60 3.99
CA ALA A 283 4.10 -12.14 5.25
C ALA A 283 4.85 -11.05 6.03
N LEU A 284 5.06 -11.23 7.33
CA LEU A 284 5.74 -10.26 8.19
C LEU A 284 6.79 -10.95 9.06
N GLY A 285 8.03 -10.51 8.95
CA GLY A 285 9.10 -10.93 9.85
C GLY A 285 9.06 -10.16 11.18
N ALA A 286 9.31 -10.78 12.33
CA ALA A 286 9.57 -12.20 12.55
C ALA A 286 8.30 -13.03 12.81
N THR A 287 7.13 -12.41 12.93
CA THR A 287 5.86 -13.07 13.30
C THR A 287 5.58 -14.32 12.46
N ASP A 288 5.73 -14.22 11.13
CA ASP A 288 5.42 -15.32 10.22
C ASP A 288 6.53 -16.37 10.09
N GLN A 289 7.64 -16.21 10.82
CA GLN A 289 8.53 -17.33 11.12
C GLN A 289 7.82 -18.43 11.91
N HIS A 290 6.75 -18.07 12.64
CA HIS A 290 5.98 -18.96 13.50
C HIS A 290 4.63 -19.38 12.90
N SER A 291 4.42 -19.18 11.59
CA SER A 291 3.20 -19.57 10.89
C SER A 291 3.54 -20.26 9.56
N VAL A 292 3.84 -19.48 8.53
CA VAL A 292 3.99 -19.93 7.14
C VAL A 292 5.42 -20.29 6.77
N LEU A 293 6.43 -19.92 7.58
CA LEU A 293 7.83 -20.20 7.25
C LEU A 293 8.14 -21.69 7.08
N GLN A 294 7.49 -22.59 7.83
CA GLN A 294 7.63 -24.04 7.61
C GLN A 294 7.25 -24.43 6.17
N LEU A 295 6.14 -23.88 5.66
CA LEU A 295 5.70 -24.09 4.28
C LEU A 295 6.66 -23.46 3.28
N PHE A 296 7.25 -22.30 3.61
CA PHE A 296 8.22 -21.64 2.74
C PHE A 296 9.53 -22.41 2.64
N ALA A 297 10.00 -22.98 3.75
CA ALA A 297 11.25 -23.73 3.79
C ALA A 297 11.14 -25.12 3.17
N ASP A 298 10.12 -25.90 3.55
CA ASP A 298 10.02 -27.34 3.25
C ASP A 298 8.74 -27.74 2.50
N GLY A 299 7.98 -26.76 2.02
CA GLY A 299 6.82 -26.99 1.17
C GLY A 299 7.15 -27.05 -0.32
N PRO A 300 6.12 -26.94 -1.19
CA PRO A 300 6.30 -26.87 -2.64
C PRO A 300 7.27 -25.74 -3.05
N ASP A 301 8.12 -26.04 -4.03
CA ASP A 301 9.06 -25.09 -4.64
C ASP A 301 8.41 -24.29 -5.75
N ASP A 302 7.52 -23.38 -5.35
CA ASP A 302 6.65 -22.62 -6.25
C ASP A 302 6.56 -21.13 -5.86
N LYS A 303 7.58 -20.59 -5.17
CA LYS A 303 7.57 -19.22 -4.65
C LYS A 303 8.89 -18.49 -4.89
N LEU A 304 8.81 -17.25 -5.35
CA LEU A 304 9.88 -16.26 -5.28
C LEU A 304 9.72 -15.47 -3.97
N TYR A 305 10.82 -15.30 -3.22
CA TYR A 305 10.79 -14.59 -1.95
C TYR A 305 11.50 -13.23 -2.06
N THR A 306 10.80 -12.17 -1.68
CA THR A 306 11.32 -10.81 -1.55
C THR A 306 11.29 -10.40 -0.08
N PHE A 307 12.47 -10.30 0.53
CA PHE A 307 12.64 -9.79 1.89
C PHE A 307 12.90 -8.28 1.86
N ILE A 308 12.39 -7.54 2.83
CA ILE A 308 12.82 -6.15 3.08
C ILE A 308 13.46 -6.11 4.46
N LEU A 309 14.76 -5.84 4.50
CA LEU A 309 15.48 -5.60 5.74
C LEU A 309 15.79 -4.11 5.87
N THR A 310 15.75 -3.61 7.10
CA THR A 310 16.13 -2.23 7.43
C THR A 310 17.30 -2.23 8.41
N ASP A 311 18.20 -1.27 8.24
CA ASP A 311 19.21 -0.97 9.24
C ASP A 311 18.53 -0.45 10.51
N CYS A 312 18.49 -1.30 11.51
CA CYS A 312 17.91 -1.03 12.82
C CYS A 312 18.80 -1.55 13.96
N ALA A 313 20.05 -1.92 13.67
CA ALA A 313 20.98 -2.43 14.65
C ALA A 313 21.19 -1.43 15.81
N GLY A 314 21.22 -1.92 17.03
CA GLY A 314 21.36 -1.11 18.25
C GLY A 314 20.14 -0.27 18.63
N THR A 315 19.01 -0.35 17.90
CA THR A 315 17.78 0.41 18.19
C THR A 315 16.80 -0.40 19.06
N GLY A 316 15.88 0.31 19.74
CA GLY A 316 14.84 -0.29 20.57
C GLY A 316 15.31 -0.69 21.99
N PRO A 317 14.44 -1.34 22.78
CA PRO A 317 14.77 -1.81 24.11
C PRO A 317 16.00 -2.73 24.10
N ARG A 318 16.85 -2.59 25.12
CA ARG A 318 18.08 -3.37 25.30
C ARG A 318 17.92 -4.34 26.46
N ILE A 319 18.38 -5.58 26.28
CA ILE A 319 18.38 -6.59 27.33
C ILE A 319 19.48 -6.25 28.35
N ASP A 320 19.08 -6.10 29.62
CA ASP A 320 20.02 -5.92 30.74
C ASP A 320 20.93 -7.16 30.88
N PRO A 321 22.26 -7.01 30.84
CA PRO A 321 23.19 -8.13 30.97
C PRO A 321 23.01 -8.98 32.24
N LEU A 322 22.72 -8.37 33.39
CA LEU A 322 22.49 -9.08 34.65
C LEU A 322 21.18 -9.86 34.62
N LEU A 323 20.14 -9.31 33.95
CA LEU A 323 18.88 -10.03 33.77
C LEU A 323 19.08 -11.23 32.82
N ALA A 324 19.84 -11.05 31.74
CA ALA A 324 20.18 -12.13 30.81
C ALA A 324 20.93 -13.28 31.50
N GLU A 325 21.89 -12.96 32.37
CA GLU A 325 22.62 -13.93 33.19
C GLU A 325 21.66 -14.68 34.14
N LYS A 326 20.83 -13.95 34.89
CA LYS A 326 19.83 -14.54 35.80
C LYS A 326 18.80 -15.41 35.09
N ALA A 327 18.45 -15.07 33.85
CA ALA A 327 17.54 -15.83 33.00
C ALA A 327 18.23 -16.98 32.25
N ASN A 328 19.53 -17.23 32.49
CA ASN A 328 20.33 -18.27 31.84
C ASN A 328 20.40 -18.13 30.30
N VAL A 329 20.42 -16.89 29.80
CA VAL A 329 20.56 -16.55 28.38
C VAL A 329 21.68 -15.53 28.16
N PRO A 330 22.93 -15.79 28.62
CA PRO A 330 24.02 -14.81 28.56
C PRO A 330 24.37 -14.35 27.13
N HIS A 331 24.05 -15.14 26.10
CA HIS A 331 24.22 -14.77 24.70
C HIS A 331 23.30 -13.63 24.24
N LEU A 332 22.23 -13.33 24.99
CA LEU A 332 21.32 -12.21 24.74
C LEU A 332 21.71 -10.93 25.48
N ALA A 333 22.75 -10.97 26.32
CA ALA A 333 23.17 -9.83 27.12
C ALA A 333 23.54 -8.63 26.23
N GLY A 334 22.88 -7.49 26.47
CA GLY A 334 23.16 -6.25 25.75
C GLY A 334 22.60 -6.17 24.32
N ILE A 335 21.96 -7.22 23.81
CA ILE A 335 21.28 -7.22 22.50
C ILE A 335 20.06 -6.30 22.55
N THR A 336 19.83 -5.51 21.50
CA THR A 336 18.60 -4.73 21.36
C THR A 336 17.53 -5.44 20.53
N ALA A 337 16.28 -4.99 20.61
CA ALA A 337 15.22 -5.49 19.76
C ALA A 337 15.56 -5.37 18.26
N GLY A 338 16.19 -4.25 17.86
CA GLY A 338 16.69 -4.02 16.52
C GLY A 338 17.79 -5.00 16.07
N ASP A 339 18.73 -5.33 16.95
CA ASP A 339 19.74 -6.36 16.68
C ASP A 339 19.08 -7.72 16.42
N LEU A 340 18.10 -8.09 17.26
CA LEU A 340 17.43 -9.38 17.18
C LEU A 340 16.60 -9.52 15.89
N ILE A 341 15.77 -8.54 15.55
CA ILE A 341 14.92 -8.62 14.35
C ILE A 341 15.76 -8.64 13.07
N ARG A 342 16.88 -7.90 13.03
CA ARG A 342 17.82 -7.93 11.92
C ARG A 342 18.45 -9.32 11.77
N ALA A 343 18.96 -9.88 12.86
CA ALA A 343 19.56 -11.23 12.86
C ALA A 343 18.54 -12.32 12.48
N GLN A 344 17.29 -12.20 12.91
CA GLN A 344 16.20 -13.10 12.53
C GLN A 344 15.91 -13.05 11.02
N GLY A 345 15.94 -11.86 10.42
CA GLY A 345 15.78 -11.68 8.98
C GLY A 345 16.90 -12.34 8.19
N GLU A 346 18.15 -12.04 8.55
CA GLU A 346 19.34 -12.61 7.93
C GLU A 346 19.38 -14.14 8.08
N GLY A 347 19.08 -14.66 9.26
CA GLY A 347 19.01 -16.10 9.52
C GLY A 347 17.93 -16.80 8.68
N THR A 348 16.78 -16.16 8.49
CA THR A 348 15.69 -16.72 7.65
C THR A 348 16.07 -16.74 6.18
N ILE A 349 16.68 -15.67 5.67
CA ILE A 349 17.20 -15.60 4.31
C ILE A 349 18.24 -16.70 4.08
N ALA A 350 19.19 -16.85 5.00
CA ALA A 350 20.22 -17.89 4.91
C ALA A 350 19.60 -19.30 4.94
N SER A 351 18.60 -19.52 5.79
CA SER A 351 17.86 -20.79 5.86
C SER A 351 17.16 -21.11 4.54
N LEU A 352 16.35 -20.20 4.00
CA LEU A 352 15.65 -20.39 2.73
C LEU A 352 16.61 -20.63 1.55
N ARG A 353 17.71 -19.87 1.48
CA ARG A 353 18.79 -20.13 0.51
C ARG A 353 19.40 -21.52 0.68
N GLY A 354 19.58 -21.98 1.91
CA GLY A 354 20.05 -23.34 2.24
C GLY A 354 19.09 -24.44 1.76
N PHE A 355 17.78 -24.17 1.75
CA PHE A 355 16.76 -25.03 1.15
C PHE A 355 16.64 -24.88 -0.38
N GLY A 356 17.53 -24.11 -1.02
CA GLY A 356 17.51 -23.88 -2.46
C GLY A 356 16.42 -22.94 -2.96
N ARG A 357 15.77 -22.19 -2.05
CA ARG A 357 14.68 -21.28 -2.42
C ARG A 357 15.22 -20.01 -3.06
N PRO A 358 14.57 -19.48 -4.12
CA PRO A 358 15.01 -18.25 -4.75
C PRO A 358 14.66 -17.03 -3.88
N VAL A 359 15.69 -16.37 -3.33
CA VAL A 359 15.53 -15.23 -2.41
C VAL A 359 16.22 -13.99 -2.93
N ARG A 360 15.44 -12.91 -3.06
CA ARG A 360 15.90 -11.53 -3.25
C ARG A 360 15.72 -10.74 -1.96
N VAL A 361 16.65 -9.84 -1.68
CA VAL A 361 16.62 -8.98 -0.49
C VAL A 361 16.68 -7.52 -0.91
N ILE A 362 15.73 -6.71 -0.46
CA ILE A 362 15.80 -5.26 -0.51
C ILE A 362 16.34 -4.78 0.84
N ASP A 363 17.53 -4.19 0.84
CA ASP A 363 18.16 -3.65 2.05
C ASP A 363 18.01 -2.13 2.06
N THR A 364 17.59 -1.59 3.19
CA THR A 364 17.22 -0.19 3.36
C THR A 364 17.99 0.42 4.54
N PRO A 365 18.33 1.72 4.50
CA PRO A 365 18.73 2.47 5.70
C PRO A 365 17.56 2.48 6.72
N PRO A 366 17.73 3.09 7.91
CA PRO A 366 16.63 3.21 8.86
C PRO A 366 15.37 3.79 8.20
N LEU A 367 14.22 3.17 8.45
CA LEU A 367 12.96 3.55 7.81
C LEU A 367 12.55 4.98 8.17
N ASP A 368 12.48 5.82 7.16
CA ASP A 368 11.82 7.12 7.18
C ASP A 368 10.81 7.23 6.01
N GLU A 369 10.13 8.37 5.93
CA GLU A 369 9.14 8.64 4.89
C GLU A 369 9.76 8.60 3.49
N ALA A 370 11.00 9.08 3.30
CA ALA A 370 11.67 9.02 2.01
C ALA A 370 11.94 7.57 1.58
N VAL A 371 12.38 6.70 2.49
CA VAL A 371 12.55 5.28 2.21
C VAL A 371 11.23 4.63 1.85
N LEU A 372 10.15 4.92 2.58
CA LEU A 372 8.83 4.38 2.26
C LEU A 372 8.36 4.84 0.87
N GLY A 373 8.49 6.12 0.56
CA GLY A 373 8.11 6.66 -0.75
C GLY A 373 8.91 6.04 -1.88
N ALA A 374 10.18 5.77 -1.65
CA ALA A 374 11.04 5.05 -2.57
C ALA A 374 10.56 3.61 -2.81
N LEU A 375 10.18 2.89 -1.75
CA LEU A 375 9.63 1.53 -1.86
C LEU A 375 8.28 1.50 -2.59
N LEU A 376 7.38 2.44 -2.30
CA LEU A 376 6.08 2.56 -2.97
C LEU A 376 6.27 2.77 -4.48
N MET A 377 7.09 3.75 -4.87
CA MET A 377 7.39 4.00 -6.29
C MET A 377 8.11 2.80 -6.93
N HIS A 378 9.03 2.15 -6.21
CA HIS A 378 9.70 0.94 -6.68
C HIS A 378 8.70 -0.13 -7.08
N PHE A 379 7.76 -0.48 -6.21
CA PHE A 379 6.77 -1.52 -6.50
C PHE A 379 5.77 -1.09 -7.59
N MET A 380 5.33 0.17 -7.61
CA MET A 380 4.47 0.69 -8.68
C MET A 380 5.14 0.54 -10.06
N LEU A 381 6.41 0.92 -10.17
CA LEU A 381 7.18 0.78 -11.42
C LEU A 381 7.48 -0.68 -11.75
N THR A 382 7.80 -1.50 -10.74
CA THR A 382 8.03 -2.95 -10.91
C THR A 382 6.81 -3.62 -11.52
N THR A 383 5.61 -3.30 -11.04
CA THR A 383 4.35 -3.80 -11.58
C THR A 383 4.17 -3.42 -13.05
N VAL A 384 4.42 -2.17 -13.43
CA VAL A 384 4.32 -1.75 -14.85
C VAL A 384 5.35 -2.47 -15.72
N CYS A 385 6.58 -2.61 -15.23
CA CYS A 385 7.64 -3.33 -15.92
C CYS A 385 7.31 -4.81 -16.14
N ALA A 386 6.73 -5.47 -15.14
CA ALA A 386 6.28 -6.86 -15.24
C ALA A 386 5.14 -6.99 -16.26
N ALA A 387 4.21 -6.04 -16.25
CA ALA A 387 3.13 -5.98 -17.23
C ALA A 387 3.64 -5.81 -18.67
N SER A 388 4.67 -4.98 -18.88
CA SER A 388 5.33 -4.83 -20.19
C SER A 388 5.96 -6.14 -20.68
N LEU A 389 6.64 -6.88 -19.79
CA LEU A 389 7.22 -8.19 -20.12
C LEU A 389 6.15 -9.23 -20.46
N TRP A 390 5.04 -9.22 -19.73
CA TRP A 390 3.91 -10.11 -20.00
C TRP A 390 2.99 -9.62 -21.12
N GLY A 391 3.15 -8.40 -21.64
CA GLY A 391 2.26 -7.85 -22.67
C GLY A 391 0.81 -7.70 -22.21
N ILE A 392 0.60 -7.26 -20.96
CA ILE A 392 -0.72 -7.03 -20.36
C ILE A 392 -0.89 -5.56 -19.97
N ASN A 393 -2.15 -5.10 -19.89
CA ASN A 393 -2.46 -3.76 -19.40
C ASN A 393 -2.49 -3.74 -17.86
N PRO A 394 -1.59 -3.01 -17.17
CA PRO A 394 -1.58 -2.97 -15.71
C PRO A 394 -2.65 -2.03 -15.12
N PHE A 395 -3.35 -1.23 -15.93
CA PHE A 395 -4.18 -0.11 -15.44
C PHE A 395 -5.69 -0.39 -15.42
N ASP A 396 -6.15 -1.50 -15.99
CA ASP A 396 -7.56 -1.93 -15.98
C ASP A 396 -7.84 -3.05 -14.97
N GLN A 397 -9.11 -3.40 -14.76
CA GLN A 397 -9.55 -4.51 -13.92
C GLN A 397 -10.92 -5.09 -14.37
N PRO A 398 -11.07 -5.55 -15.62
CA PRO A 398 -12.39 -5.87 -16.17
C PRO A 398 -13.13 -7.02 -15.46
N ALA A 399 -12.40 -7.99 -14.90
CA ALA A 399 -13.01 -9.21 -14.36
C ALA A 399 -13.76 -9.00 -13.02
N VAL A 400 -13.41 -7.99 -12.23
CA VAL A 400 -14.02 -7.77 -10.90
C VAL A 400 -15.44 -7.21 -10.97
N GLU A 401 -15.85 -6.69 -12.13
CA GLU A 401 -17.17 -6.09 -12.32
C GLU A 401 -18.31 -7.13 -12.35
N ASP A 402 -18.02 -8.41 -12.68
CA ASP A 402 -19.06 -9.45 -12.70
C ASP A 402 -19.64 -9.72 -11.31
N GLY A 403 -18.77 -9.80 -10.29
CA GLY A 403 -19.19 -9.99 -8.90
C GLY A 403 -20.10 -8.86 -8.42
N LYS A 404 -19.72 -7.61 -8.70
CA LYS A 404 -20.51 -6.42 -8.35
C LYS A 404 -21.89 -6.45 -9.01
N ARG A 405 -21.95 -6.76 -10.31
CA ARG A 405 -23.20 -6.86 -11.05
C ARG A 405 -24.13 -7.94 -10.47
N ARG A 406 -23.58 -9.10 -10.09
CA ARG A 406 -24.36 -10.19 -9.47
C ARG A 406 -24.86 -9.85 -8.09
N ALA A 407 -24.04 -9.22 -7.25
CA ALA A 407 -24.45 -8.74 -5.94
C ALA A 407 -25.65 -7.78 -6.05
N LEU A 408 -25.58 -6.81 -6.98
CA LEU A 408 -26.70 -5.90 -7.25
C LEU A 408 -27.95 -6.60 -7.77
N ALA A 409 -27.81 -7.67 -8.56
CA ALA A 409 -28.95 -8.47 -9.01
C ALA A 409 -29.63 -9.18 -7.84
N ILE A 410 -28.85 -9.81 -6.96
CA ILE A 410 -29.36 -10.48 -5.74
C ILE A 410 -30.09 -9.48 -4.83
N LEU A 411 -29.54 -8.28 -4.63
CA LEU A 411 -30.21 -7.24 -3.84
C LEU A 411 -31.56 -6.83 -4.43
N LYS A 412 -31.66 -6.73 -5.76
CA LYS A 412 -32.92 -6.41 -6.43
C LYS A 412 -33.94 -7.55 -6.32
N GLU A 413 -33.47 -8.80 -6.44
CA GLU A 413 -34.32 -9.99 -6.28
C GLU A 413 -34.85 -10.10 -4.84
N ASN A 414 -34.02 -9.84 -3.83
CA ASN A 414 -34.44 -9.89 -2.43
C ASN A 414 -35.40 -8.76 -2.02
N ALA A 415 -35.42 -7.65 -2.77
CA ALA A 415 -36.29 -6.50 -2.50
C ALA A 415 -37.67 -6.60 -3.19
N ALA A 416 -37.82 -7.51 -4.16
CA ALA A 416 -39.07 -7.80 -4.87
C ALA A 416 -39.90 -8.83 -4.11
#